data_AF-A0A8S3UXP6-F1
#
_entry.id   AF-A0A8S3UXP6-F1
#
_cell.length_a   1.000
_cell.length_b   1.000
_cell.length_c   1.000
_cell.angle_alpha   90.00
_cell.angle_beta   90.00
_cell.angle_gamma   90.00
#
_symmetry.space_group_name_H-M   'P 1'
#
loop_
_entity.id
_entity.type
_entity.pdbx_description
1 polymer ?
#
loop_
_entity_poly.entity_id
_entity_poly.type
_entity_poly.pdbx_seq_one_letter_code
_entity_poly.pdbx_strand_id
1 'polypeptide(L)'
;MENKGKCSHSQCKKFPCEHTVIYSRDNLVKSKKFPCEHTVIYSRDNLVNDHNLTRIREPIERDAKTCGLCDRNRNICWKCSQCDKYICEDCKIIHSKVNLGKEHDLTRIREPIERDELLGLKSVVCNRHRNKICDVFCRTCEELTCTSCQSIYHNHHNLPSVDDIHTEFKIELTKFETHIDLDILSKFEKDEEILNKFDFIHRQKYEEAQRNIKERENFFIGEVKKHTQTLLNELHEKWDLISSDISAQKSKISEIKNDLSYLKNNINESKDSRDIEKMLRDIKSLGHSLSEISKIEIDYIQQSPQRATLHHENYCKILSINPDGQVKTFKDLSPQKPIALHTTVDNSLLIGVINKDSWKNLNKDTKSKQLIIKLSANGEELNEFEYKSFTLKKADGTNKLDIFDFTWRITTNFNEDICIVDLSTSSVKGRIVTLDKDGNLKWVYDGHPSNIPTEHFFLPGDIATTYLGNIIVCDTRNSAIHLLNAQGSIIAYKEKSDLDISYPLSLCFTDSKNLLVGCCRTSEDQNKAIIHCVKLRGL
;
A
#
# COMPACT_ATOMS: atom_id res chain seq x y z
N MET A 1 -8.24 -30.73 -24.90
CA MET A 1 -8.03 -31.98 -24.15
C MET A 1 -6.61 -31.93 -23.62
N GLU A 2 -6.45 -31.64 -22.34
CA GLU A 2 -5.15 -31.52 -21.69
C GLU A 2 -4.44 -32.88 -21.67
N ASN A 3 -3.18 -32.89 -22.07
CA ASN A 3 -2.27 -34.03 -21.93
C ASN A 3 -2.00 -34.23 -20.43
N LYS A 4 -2.88 -34.95 -19.73
CA LYS A 4 -2.65 -35.35 -18.34
C LYS A 4 -1.54 -36.41 -18.32
N GLY A 5 -0.36 -36.02 -17.85
CA GLY A 5 0.79 -36.93 -17.67
C GLY A 5 0.44 -38.11 -16.77
N LYS A 6 1.00 -39.29 -17.09
CA LYS A 6 0.88 -40.51 -16.27
C LYS A 6 1.81 -40.38 -15.06
N CYS A 7 1.37 -40.80 -13.86
CA CYS A 7 2.22 -40.84 -12.67
C CYS A 7 2.95 -42.18 -12.53
N SER A 8 4.18 -42.17 -12.01
CA SER A 8 5.06 -43.35 -11.93
C SER A 8 4.94 -44.15 -10.61
N HIS A 9 3.77 -44.16 -9.97
CA HIS A 9 3.57 -44.87 -8.69
C HIS A 9 3.24 -46.37 -8.90
N SER A 10 3.87 -47.28 -8.12
CA SER A 10 3.61 -48.73 -8.14
C SER A 10 2.69 -49.19 -6.98
N GLN A 11 1.76 -50.13 -7.23
CA GLN A 11 0.83 -50.68 -6.22
C GLN A 11 0.58 -52.19 -6.37
N CYS A 12 0.28 -52.89 -5.26
CA CYS A 12 0.04 -54.34 -5.23
C CYS A 12 -1.39 -54.72 -5.64
N LYS A 13 -1.55 -55.62 -6.62
CA LYS A 13 -2.87 -56.15 -7.07
C LYS A 13 -3.64 -56.98 -6.01
N LYS A 14 -2.96 -57.58 -5.04
CA LYS A 14 -3.57 -58.52 -4.05
C LYS A 14 -4.04 -57.84 -2.76
N PHE A 15 -3.48 -56.68 -2.43
CA PHE A 15 -3.90 -55.82 -1.33
C PHE A 15 -4.06 -54.41 -1.87
N PRO A 16 -5.15 -54.13 -2.60
CA PRO A 16 -5.52 -52.75 -2.82
C PRO A 16 -5.68 -52.08 -1.45
N CYS A 17 -4.86 -51.08 -1.15
CA CYS A 17 -5.20 -50.18 -0.06
C CYS A 17 -6.54 -49.47 -0.39
N GLU A 18 -7.18 -48.80 0.57
CA GLU A 18 -8.49 -48.10 0.43
C GLU A 18 -8.61 -47.12 -0.76
N HIS A 19 -7.53 -46.95 -1.54
CA HIS A 19 -7.41 -46.14 -2.74
C HIS A 19 -7.84 -46.83 -4.05
N THR A 20 -8.57 -47.96 -4.02
CA THR A 20 -9.13 -48.53 -5.26
C THR A 20 -10.41 -47.80 -5.62
N VAL A 21 -10.32 -46.91 -6.60
CA VAL A 21 -11.43 -46.18 -7.20
C VAL A 21 -12.46 -47.19 -7.74
N ILE A 22 -13.49 -47.46 -6.95
CA ILE A 22 -14.75 -48.06 -7.43
C ILE A 22 -15.56 -46.90 -7.99
N TYR A 23 -15.91 -46.96 -9.27
CA TYR A 23 -16.77 -45.97 -9.91
C TYR A 23 -18.11 -45.90 -9.17
N SER A 24 -18.40 -44.73 -8.59
CA SER A 24 -19.75 -44.25 -8.30
C SER A 24 -19.81 -42.80 -8.73
N ARG A 25 -20.93 -42.40 -9.31
CA ARG A 25 -21.05 -41.24 -10.21
C ARG A 25 -20.84 -39.87 -9.58
N ASP A 26 -20.70 -39.73 -8.27
CA ASP A 26 -20.55 -38.43 -7.62
C ASP A 26 -19.64 -38.53 -6.39
N ASN A 27 -18.58 -37.70 -6.36
CA ASN A 27 -17.62 -37.38 -5.28
C ASN A 27 -16.17 -37.87 -5.48
N LEU A 28 -15.28 -36.92 -5.79
CA LEU A 28 -13.82 -37.04 -5.81
C LEU A 28 -13.26 -36.92 -4.39
N VAL A 29 -12.48 -37.90 -3.93
CA VAL A 29 -11.70 -37.80 -2.67
C VAL A 29 -10.21 -37.84 -3.01
N LYS A 30 -9.47 -36.78 -2.64
CA LYS A 30 -7.99 -36.69 -2.73
C LYS A 30 -7.33 -37.50 -1.61
N SER A 31 -6.29 -38.27 -1.91
CA SER A 31 -5.48 -38.98 -0.90
C SER A 31 -4.60 -38.03 -0.09
N LYS A 32 -4.52 -38.23 1.24
CA LYS A 32 -3.66 -37.44 2.15
C LYS A 32 -2.19 -37.90 2.20
N LYS A 33 -1.82 -39.06 1.64
CA LYS A 33 -0.47 -39.63 1.80
C LYS A 33 0.49 -39.34 0.65
N PHE A 34 -0.02 -39.14 -0.58
CA PHE A 34 0.75 -38.71 -1.74
C PHE A 34 -0.13 -37.80 -2.61
N PRO A 35 -0.14 -36.47 -2.37
CA PRO A 35 -0.96 -35.56 -3.14
C PRO A 35 -0.33 -35.34 -4.52
N CYS A 36 -0.80 -36.05 -5.54
CA CYS A 36 -0.52 -35.71 -6.93
C CYS A 36 -1.84 -35.31 -7.62
N GLU A 37 -1.84 -34.19 -8.35
CA GLU A 37 -3.07 -33.63 -8.96
C GLU A 37 -3.51 -34.33 -10.25
N HIS A 38 -2.76 -35.33 -10.72
CA HIS A 38 -3.09 -36.07 -11.94
C HIS A 38 -4.27 -37.02 -11.70
N THR A 39 -5.49 -36.49 -11.87
CA THR A 39 -6.72 -37.30 -11.92
C THR A 39 -6.80 -37.96 -13.30
N VAL A 40 -6.33 -39.20 -13.42
CA VAL A 40 -6.41 -40.01 -14.65
C VAL A 40 -7.51 -41.05 -14.50
N ILE A 41 -8.42 -41.11 -15.47
CA ILE A 41 -9.40 -42.19 -15.61
C ILE A 41 -8.62 -43.42 -16.08
N TYR A 42 -8.42 -44.43 -15.22
CA TYR A 42 -7.76 -45.66 -15.60
C TYR A 42 -8.70 -46.53 -16.44
N SER A 43 -8.39 -46.74 -17.73
CA SER A 43 -8.84 -47.94 -18.44
C SER A 43 -7.95 -49.11 -18.04
N ARG A 44 -8.51 -50.32 -17.95
CA ARG A 44 -7.79 -51.55 -17.56
C ARG A 44 -6.58 -51.83 -18.49
N ASP A 45 -6.62 -51.29 -19.70
CA ASP A 45 -5.62 -51.47 -20.76
C ASP A 45 -4.37 -50.57 -20.60
N ASN A 46 -4.41 -49.57 -19.72
CA ASN A 46 -3.30 -48.62 -19.51
C ASN A 46 -2.43 -48.93 -18.28
N LEU A 47 -2.69 -50.05 -17.59
CA LEU A 47 -1.91 -50.52 -16.44
C LEU A 47 -0.88 -51.56 -16.89
N VAL A 48 0.41 -51.22 -16.76
CA VAL A 48 1.51 -52.16 -16.99
C VAL A 48 1.87 -52.84 -15.67
N ASN A 49 2.19 -54.13 -15.71
CA ASN A 49 2.69 -54.82 -14.52
C ASN A 49 4.09 -54.29 -14.19
N ASP A 50 4.32 -53.91 -12.94
CA ASP A 50 5.66 -53.59 -12.47
C ASP A 50 6.48 -54.90 -12.38
N HIS A 51 7.45 -55.03 -13.26
CA HIS A 51 8.35 -56.19 -13.32
C HIS A 51 9.56 -56.04 -12.39
N ASN A 52 9.70 -54.93 -11.65
CA ASN A 52 10.76 -54.70 -10.66
C ASN A 52 10.47 -55.33 -9.29
N LEU A 53 9.74 -56.44 -9.23
CA LEU A 53 9.46 -57.17 -7.98
C LEU A 53 10.65 -58.05 -7.54
N THR A 54 11.88 -57.52 -7.60
CA THR A 54 12.91 -57.97 -6.66
C THR A 54 12.51 -57.45 -5.29
N ARG A 55 12.12 -58.34 -4.37
CA ARG A 55 12.16 -58.03 -2.93
C ARG A 55 13.61 -57.69 -2.60
N ILE A 56 13.98 -56.42 -2.71
CA ILE A 56 15.19 -55.87 -2.08
C ILE A 56 14.88 -55.98 -0.58
N ARG A 57 15.25 -57.11 0.02
CA ARG A 57 15.50 -57.16 1.46
C ARG A 57 16.86 -56.50 1.62
N GLU A 58 16.91 -55.41 2.37
CA GLU A 58 18.17 -54.87 2.89
C GLU A 58 19.01 -56.03 3.45
N PRO A 59 20.33 -56.06 3.22
CA PRO A 59 21.18 -57.04 3.85
C PRO A 59 21.00 -56.87 5.35
N ILE A 60 20.36 -57.84 6.01
CA ILE A 60 20.32 -57.86 7.46
C ILE A 60 21.78 -58.05 7.88
N GLU A 61 22.35 -57.02 8.48
CA GLU A 61 23.69 -57.03 9.07
C GLU A 61 23.86 -58.30 9.91
N ARG A 62 25.04 -58.92 9.76
CA ARG A 62 25.42 -60.17 10.44
C ARG A 62 25.70 -59.91 11.93
N ASP A 63 24.73 -59.36 12.64
CA ASP A 63 24.76 -59.39 14.10
C ASP A 63 24.03 -60.64 14.55
N ALA A 64 24.75 -61.50 15.27
CA ALA A 64 24.21 -62.73 15.84
C ALA A 64 23.05 -62.37 16.78
N LYS A 65 21.82 -62.42 16.25
CA LYS A 65 20.61 -62.12 17.02
C LYS A 65 20.53 -63.09 18.19
N THR A 66 20.20 -62.58 19.38
CA THR A 66 19.99 -63.34 20.61
C THR A 66 18.52 -63.27 21.02
N CYS A 67 18.02 -64.31 21.69
CA CYS A 67 16.68 -64.35 22.22
C CYS A 67 16.59 -63.41 23.42
N GLY A 68 15.71 -62.40 23.35
CA GLY A 68 15.52 -61.44 24.42
C GLY A 68 14.80 -61.97 25.67
N LEU A 69 14.61 -63.29 25.77
CA LEU A 69 13.90 -64.00 26.85
C LEU A 69 14.70 -65.17 27.43
N CYS A 70 15.79 -65.61 26.80
CA CYS A 70 16.66 -66.65 27.35
C CYS A 70 18.08 -66.58 26.77
N ASP A 71 19.08 -67.02 27.54
CA ASP A 71 20.48 -67.00 27.11
C ASP A 71 20.86 -68.19 26.21
N ARG A 72 19.94 -69.14 25.99
CA ARG A 72 20.22 -70.36 25.21
C ARG A 72 20.39 -70.07 23.72
N ASN A 73 19.74 -69.03 23.19
CA ASN A 73 19.92 -68.48 21.84
C ASN A 73 19.93 -69.48 20.67
N ARG A 74 19.34 -70.67 20.84
CA ARG A 74 19.20 -71.66 19.77
C ARG A 74 17.91 -71.38 19.00
N ASN A 75 18.01 -71.36 17.67
CA ASN A 75 16.87 -71.34 16.75
C ASN A 75 15.95 -70.10 16.89
N ILE A 76 16.50 -68.91 16.62
CA ILE A 76 15.73 -67.67 16.59
C ILE A 76 14.92 -67.58 15.31
N CYS A 77 13.61 -67.74 15.44
CA CYS A 77 12.70 -67.81 14.31
C CYS A 77 11.68 -66.67 14.30
N TRP A 78 11.59 -65.85 15.34
CA TRP A 78 10.49 -64.90 15.52
C TRP A 78 10.99 -63.50 15.94
N LYS A 79 10.30 -62.46 15.49
CA LYS A 79 10.40 -61.09 16.02
C LYS A 79 9.01 -60.64 16.49
N CYS A 80 8.92 -60.16 17.72
CA CYS A 80 7.70 -59.50 18.22
C CYS A 80 7.75 -58.02 17.84
N SER A 81 6.72 -57.51 17.15
CA SER A 81 6.69 -56.10 16.74
C SER A 81 6.41 -55.14 17.90
N GLN A 82 5.66 -55.59 18.92
CA GLN A 82 5.29 -54.78 20.07
C GLN A 82 6.42 -54.70 21.11
N CYS A 83 7.20 -55.78 21.27
CA CYS A 83 8.32 -55.80 22.21
C CYS A 83 9.66 -55.49 21.54
N ASP A 84 9.69 -55.40 20.20
CA ASP A 84 10.90 -55.25 19.37
C ASP A 84 12.04 -56.22 19.73
N LYS A 85 11.67 -57.45 20.14
CA LYS A 85 12.62 -58.49 20.57
C LYS A 85 12.59 -59.70 19.64
N TYR A 86 13.76 -60.30 19.47
CA TYR A 86 13.93 -61.59 18.81
C TYR A 86 13.65 -62.73 19.79
N ILE A 87 12.93 -63.75 19.33
CA ILE A 87 12.41 -64.83 20.17
C ILE A 87 12.70 -66.17 19.47
N CYS A 88 13.27 -67.12 20.22
CA CYS A 88 13.45 -68.48 19.74
C CYS A 88 12.14 -69.27 19.73
N GLU A 89 12.12 -70.37 18.97
CA GLU A 89 10.92 -71.23 18.87
C GLU A 89 10.39 -71.65 20.25
N ASP A 90 11.28 -72.00 21.18
CA ASP A 90 10.90 -72.44 22.53
C ASP A 90 10.29 -71.30 23.38
N CYS A 91 10.82 -70.08 23.25
CA CYS A 91 10.36 -68.93 24.03
C CYS A 91 9.08 -68.30 23.47
N LYS A 92 8.64 -68.67 22.27
CA LYS A 92 7.38 -68.20 21.68
C LYS A 92 6.18 -68.49 22.57
N ILE A 93 6.12 -69.73 23.08
CA ILE A 93 4.98 -70.21 23.89
C ILE A 93 4.94 -69.50 25.24
N ILE A 94 6.11 -69.24 25.83
CA ILE A 94 6.21 -68.51 27.09
C ILE A 94 5.82 -67.04 26.87
N HIS A 95 6.33 -66.42 25.81
CA HIS A 95 6.02 -65.03 25.48
C HIS A 95 4.52 -64.78 25.26
N SER A 96 3.82 -65.72 24.61
CA SER A 96 2.38 -65.62 24.41
C SER A 96 1.57 -65.92 25.68
N LYS A 97 2.07 -66.81 26.56
CA LYS A 97 1.38 -67.17 27.81
C LYS A 97 1.55 -66.14 28.93
N VAL A 98 2.68 -65.44 29.01
CA VAL A 98 2.93 -64.46 30.10
C VAL A 98 2.16 -63.15 29.88
N ASN A 99 1.82 -62.82 28.62
CA ASN A 99 1.06 -61.62 28.24
C ASN A 99 -0.45 -61.88 28.06
N LEU A 100 -1.05 -62.71 28.93
CA LEU A 100 -2.49 -63.01 28.91
C LEU A 100 -3.31 -61.71 28.94
N GLY A 101 -3.97 -61.41 27.80
CA GLY A 101 -4.83 -60.24 27.62
C GLY A 101 -4.33 -59.17 26.64
N LYS A 102 -3.12 -59.29 26.07
CA LYS A 102 -2.63 -58.41 25.00
C LYS A 102 -2.18 -59.21 23.79
N GLU A 103 -2.75 -58.96 22.61
CA GLU A 103 -2.32 -59.59 21.36
C GLU A 103 -0.99 -58.98 20.90
N HIS A 104 0.07 -59.80 20.93
CA HIS A 104 1.38 -59.46 20.37
C HIS A 104 1.55 -60.19 19.03
N ASP A 105 1.97 -59.46 18.00
CA ASP A 105 2.18 -59.95 16.65
C ASP A 105 3.62 -60.47 16.50
N LEU A 106 3.73 -61.75 16.12
CA LEU A 106 4.98 -62.49 16.02
C LEU A 106 5.23 -62.87 14.57
N THR A 107 6.19 -62.17 13.94
CA THR A 107 6.56 -62.41 12.55
C THR A 107 7.70 -63.43 12.47
N ARG A 108 7.54 -64.46 11.64
CA ARG A 108 8.58 -65.47 11.40
C ARG A 108 9.70 -64.91 10.53
N ILE A 109 10.94 -65.05 10.99
CA ILE A 109 12.16 -64.73 10.24
C ILE A 109 12.49 -65.98 9.42
N ARG A 110 12.36 -65.90 8.09
CA ARG A 110 12.79 -66.97 7.17
C ARG A 110 14.25 -66.75 6.76
N GLU A 111 15.01 -67.83 6.66
CA GLU A 111 16.40 -67.81 6.18
C GLU A 111 16.51 -67.19 4.76
N PRO A 112 17.65 -66.56 4.41
CA PRO A 112 17.86 -65.98 3.08
C PRO A 112 17.97 -67.08 2.02
N ILE A 113 17.32 -66.88 0.87
CA ILE A 113 17.47 -67.74 -0.32
C ILE A 113 18.83 -67.39 -0.97
N GLU A 114 19.61 -68.40 -1.35
CA GLU A 114 20.92 -68.22 -1.97
C GLU A 114 20.85 -67.56 -3.36
N ARG A 115 21.95 -66.89 -3.73
CA ARG A 115 22.06 -65.90 -4.81
C ARG A 115 21.81 -66.47 -6.22
N ASP A 116 21.92 -67.78 -6.41
CA ASP A 116 21.80 -68.44 -7.72
C ASP A 116 20.33 -68.66 -8.17
N GLU A 117 19.35 -68.76 -7.27
CA GLU A 117 17.93 -68.86 -7.66
C GLU A 117 17.32 -67.52 -8.10
N LEU A 118 18.00 -66.39 -7.85
CA LEU A 118 17.54 -65.03 -8.19
C LEU A 118 17.71 -64.67 -9.67
N LEU A 119 18.64 -65.31 -10.37
CA LEU A 119 18.92 -65.01 -11.79
C LEU A 119 17.80 -65.51 -12.73
N GLY A 120 17.08 -66.58 -12.35
CA GLY A 120 15.96 -67.12 -13.13
C GLY A 120 14.67 -66.27 -13.12
N LEU A 121 14.59 -65.23 -12.27
CA LEU A 121 13.39 -64.42 -12.05
C LEU A 121 13.33 -63.10 -12.85
N LYS A 122 14.41 -62.70 -13.54
CA LYS A 122 14.48 -61.42 -14.28
C LYS A 122 14.13 -61.50 -15.77
N SER A 123 13.91 -62.70 -16.29
CA SER A 123 13.68 -62.91 -17.72
C SER A 123 12.18 -62.79 -18.05
N VAL A 124 11.82 -61.81 -18.89
CA VAL A 124 10.45 -61.65 -19.39
C VAL A 124 10.15 -62.74 -20.41
N VAL A 125 9.11 -63.54 -20.19
CA VAL A 125 8.70 -64.61 -21.11
C VAL A 125 7.83 -64.04 -22.21
N CYS A 126 8.04 -64.50 -23.44
CA CYS A 126 7.28 -64.07 -24.60
C CYS A 126 5.80 -64.50 -24.51
N ASN A 127 4.90 -63.53 -24.65
CA ASN A 127 3.45 -63.78 -24.64
C ASN A 127 2.96 -64.58 -25.87
N ARG A 128 3.75 -64.63 -26.94
CA ARG A 128 3.42 -65.36 -28.19
C ARG A 128 4.10 -66.72 -28.30
N HIS A 129 5.27 -66.89 -27.69
CA HIS A 129 6.06 -68.12 -27.76
C HIS A 129 6.30 -68.66 -26.35
N ARG A 130 5.58 -69.73 -26.00
CA ARG A 130 5.68 -70.38 -24.69
C ARG A 130 7.13 -70.78 -24.39
N ASN A 131 7.58 -70.50 -23.17
CA ASN A 131 8.91 -70.81 -22.66
C ASN A 131 10.09 -70.17 -23.44
N LYS A 132 9.83 -69.18 -24.32
CA LYS A 132 10.90 -68.37 -24.91
C LYS A 132 11.05 -67.06 -24.14
N ILE A 133 12.27 -66.70 -23.83
CA ILE A 133 12.62 -65.44 -23.16
C ILE A 133 12.70 -64.34 -24.20
N CYS A 134 12.21 -63.15 -23.86
CA CYS A 134 12.39 -61.97 -24.70
C CYS A 134 13.80 -61.40 -24.48
N ASP A 135 14.63 -61.48 -25.51
CA ASP A 135 16.06 -61.16 -25.56
C ASP A 135 16.41 -60.11 -26.63
N VAL A 136 15.42 -59.61 -27.37
CA VAL A 136 15.58 -58.65 -28.47
C VAL A 136 14.58 -57.51 -28.34
N PHE A 137 15.01 -56.26 -28.51
CA PHE A 137 14.12 -55.09 -28.49
C PHE A 137 13.80 -54.61 -29.90
N CYS A 138 12.52 -54.52 -30.26
CA CYS A 138 12.10 -54.00 -31.56
C CYS A 138 11.91 -52.50 -31.50
N ARG A 139 12.80 -51.70 -32.11
CA ARG A 139 12.66 -50.23 -32.13
C ARG A 139 11.44 -49.77 -32.91
N THR A 140 11.08 -50.49 -33.97
CA THR A 140 9.94 -50.13 -34.83
C THR A 140 8.59 -50.28 -34.11
N CYS A 141 8.51 -51.21 -33.16
CA CYS A 141 7.29 -51.50 -32.40
C CYS A 141 7.36 -51.08 -30.93
N GLU A 142 8.50 -50.54 -30.50
CA GLU A 142 8.80 -50.15 -29.10
C GLU A 142 8.49 -51.25 -28.07
N GLU A 143 8.77 -52.51 -28.40
CA GLU A 143 8.43 -53.66 -27.56
C GLU A 143 9.56 -54.69 -27.44
N LEU A 144 9.58 -55.41 -26.31
CA LEU A 144 10.51 -56.49 -26.02
C LEU A 144 9.99 -57.81 -26.61
N THR A 145 10.81 -58.48 -27.41
CA THR A 145 10.45 -59.67 -28.19
C THR A 145 11.46 -60.80 -28.01
N CYS A 146 11.07 -62.04 -28.36
CA CYS A 146 12.01 -63.16 -28.44
C CYS A 146 12.52 -63.35 -29.87
N THR A 147 13.64 -64.05 -30.03
CA THR A 147 14.23 -64.38 -31.35
C THR A 147 13.25 -65.04 -32.34
N SER A 148 12.24 -65.76 -31.86
CA SER A 148 11.21 -66.34 -32.74
C SER A 148 10.18 -65.32 -33.24
N CYS A 149 9.89 -64.28 -32.45
CA CYS A 149 9.10 -63.16 -32.94
C CYS A 149 9.85 -62.40 -34.04
N GLN A 150 11.17 -62.26 -33.93
CA GLN A 150 12.00 -61.64 -34.96
C GLN A 150 11.79 -62.29 -36.32
N SER A 151 11.87 -63.61 -36.42
CA SER A 151 11.76 -64.30 -37.72
C SER A 151 10.35 -64.31 -38.30
N ILE A 152 9.30 -64.22 -37.47
CA ILE A 152 7.91 -64.41 -37.89
C ILE A 152 7.17 -63.07 -38.07
N TYR A 153 7.37 -62.13 -37.15
CA TYR A 153 6.56 -60.89 -37.07
C TYR A 153 7.39 -59.62 -37.27
N HIS A 154 8.70 -59.67 -37.07
CA HIS A 154 9.58 -58.50 -37.13
C HIS A 154 10.77 -58.69 -38.09
N ASN A 155 10.58 -59.51 -39.13
CA ASN A 155 11.64 -59.96 -40.06
C ASN A 155 12.32 -58.81 -40.84
N HIS A 156 11.74 -57.62 -40.82
CA HIS A 156 12.26 -56.41 -41.46
C HIS A 156 12.40 -55.21 -40.50
N HIS A 157 12.29 -55.43 -39.19
CA HIS A 157 12.39 -54.35 -38.21
C HIS A 157 13.80 -54.21 -37.64
N ASN A 158 14.09 -53.04 -37.06
CA ASN A 158 15.34 -52.82 -36.35
C ASN A 158 15.28 -53.49 -34.96
N LEU A 159 16.13 -54.50 -34.78
CA LEU A 159 16.08 -55.47 -33.68
C LEU A 159 17.45 -55.62 -32.99
N PRO A 160 17.94 -54.58 -32.31
CA PRO A 160 19.14 -54.69 -31.49
C PRO A 160 18.96 -55.64 -30.30
N SER A 161 20.08 -56.16 -29.80
CA SER A 161 20.12 -56.90 -28.54
C SER A 161 19.60 -56.02 -27.40
N VAL A 162 18.98 -56.65 -26.40
CA VAL A 162 18.59 -55.97 -25.16
C VAL A 162 19.78 -55.35 -24.45
N ASP A 163 20.97 -55.95 -24.52
CA ASP A 163 22.17 -55.41 -23.88
C ASP A 163 22.65 -54.10 -24.54
N ASP A 164 22.55 -54.02 -25.86
CA ASP A 164 22.92 -52.82 -26.63
C ASP A 164 21.96 -51.67 -26.32
N ILE A 165 20.64 -51.94 -26.35
CA ILE A 165 19.61 -50.95 -26.00
C ILE A 165 19.69 -50.53 -24.54
N HIS A 166 19.94 -51.47 -23.62
CA HIS A 166 20.10 -51.16 -22.21
C HIS A 166 21.28 -50.22 -21.99
N THR A 167 22.41 -50.45 -22.67
CA THR A 167 23.58 -49.58 -22.58
C THR A 167 23.27 -48.19 -23.14
N GLU A 168 22.61 -48.11 -24.30
CA GLU A 168 22.19 -46.85 -24.93
C GLU A 168 21.23 -46.04 -24.05
N PHE A 169 20.12 -46.65 -23.60
CA PHE A 169 19.16 -45.99 -22.71
C PHE A 169 19.77 -45.60 -21.38
N LYS A 170 20.70 -46.38 -20.84
CA LYS A 170 21.40 -46.01 -19.61
C LYS A 170 22.28 -44.77 -19.80
N ILE A 171 22.97 -44.66 -20.94
CA ILE A 171 23.74 -43.47 -21.30
C ILE A 171 22.81 -42.26 -21.44
N GLU A 172 21.67 -42.40 -22.12
CA GLU A 172 20.69 -41.32 -22.26
C GLU A 172 20.10 -40.88 -20.93
N LEU A 173 19.68 -41.82 -20.08
CA LEU A 173 19.17 -41.54 -18.73
C LEU A 173 20.20 -40.79 -17.88
N THR A 174 21.48 -41.21 -17.94
CA THR A 174 22.56 -40.53 -17.21
C THR A 174 22.74 -39.09 -17.70
N LYS A 175 22.65 -38.83 -19.02
CA LYS A 175 22.70 -37.46 -19.55
C LYS A 175 21.52 -36.62 -19.04
N PHE A 176 20.31 -37.17 -19.03
CA PHE A 176 19.14 -36.47 -18.50
C PHE A 176 19.26 -36.19 -17.00
N GLU A 177 19.75 -37.14 -16.21
CA GLU A 177 20.00 -36.98 -14.77
C GLU A 177 20.98 -35.82 -14.52
N THR A 178 22.11 -35.79 -15.24
CA THR A 178 23.06 -34.68 -15.12
C THR A 178 22.49 -33.33 -15.52
N HIS A 179 21.61 -33.26 -16.52
CA HIS A 179 20.94 -32.02 -16.91
C HIS A 179 19.93 -31.57 -15.83
N ILE A 180 19.20 -32.49 -15.20
CA ILE A 180 18.29 -32.16 -14.11
C ILE A 180 19.07 -31.55 -12.93
N ASP A 181 20.16 -32.18 -12.51
CA ASP A 181 20.94 -31.72 -11.36
C ASP A 181 21.64 -30.39 -11.65
N LEU A 182 22.38 -30.31 -12.77
CA LEU A 182 23.23 -29.17 -13.07
C LEU A 182 22.46 -27.96 -13.60
N ASP A 183 21.43 -28.16 -14.43
CA ASP A 183 20.74 -27.05 -15.10
C ASP A 183 19.40 -26.68 -14.48
N ILE A 184 18.67 -27.64 -13.91
CA ILE A 184 17.32 -27.39 -13.38
C ILE A 184 17.40 -27.12 -11.88
N LEU A 185 17.90 -28.07 -11.08
CA LEU A 185 17.93 -27.94 -9.63
C LEU A 185 18.84 -26.80 -9.17
N SER A 186 20.03 -26.65 -9.76
CA SER A 186 20.94 -25.55 -9.39
C SER A 186 20.37 -24.14 -9.66
N LYS A 187 19.46 -24.00 -10.64
CA LYS A 187 18.76 -22.73 -10.90
C LYS A 187 17.70 -22.47 -9.84
N PHE A 188 16.93 -23.48 -9.46
CA PHE A 188 15.94 -23.36 -8.39
C PHE A 188 16.58 -22.97 -7.05
N GLU A 189 17.73 -23.57 -6.71
CA GLU A 189 18.48 -23.20 -5.49
C GLU A 189 18.90 -21.72 -5.49
N LYS A 190 19.39 -21.22 -6.64
CA LYS A 190 19.76 -19.80 -6.78
C LYS A 190 18.55 -18.87 -6.68
N ASP A 191 17.44 -19.23 -7.31
CA ASP A 191 16.21 -18.44 -7.26
C ASP A 191 15.65 -18.40 -5.82
N GLU A 192 15.71 -19.50 -5.09
CA GLU A 192 15.33 -19.56 -3.67
C GLU A 192 16.22 -18.66 -2.81
N GLU A 193 17.54 -18.65 -3.05
CA GLU A 193 18.47 -17.75 -2.35
C GLU A 193 18.15 -16.26 -2.62
N ILE A 194 17.81 -15.91 -3.86
CA ILE A 194 17.41 -14.55 -4.24
C ILE A 194 16.11 -14.15 -3.53
N LEU A 195 15.12 -15.03 -3.49
CA LEU A 195 13.84 -14.77 -2.82
C LEU A 195 14.03 -14.56 -1.31
N ASN A 196 14.87 -15.37 -0.68
CA ASN A 196 15.19 -15.22 0.75
C ASN A 196 15.89 -13.88 1.04
N LYS A 197 16.83 -13.46 0.17
CA LYS A 197 17.46 -12.13 0.27
C LYS A 197 16.44 -11.00 0.10
N PHE A 198 15.50 -11.14 -0.84
CA PHE A 198 14.45 -10.16 -1.06
C PHE A 198 13.51 -10.03 0.14
N ASP A 199 13.08 -11.15 0.74
CA ASP A 199 12.24 -11.15 1.95
C ASP A 199 12.94 -10.45 3.12
N PHE A 200 14.24 -10.72 3.32
CA PHE A 200 15.04 -10.06 4.36
C PHE A 200 15.09 -8.53 4.18
N ILE A 201 15.40 -8.06 2.97
CA ILE A 201 15.46 -6.61 2.67
C ILE A 201 14.09 -5.97 2.82
N HIS A 202 13.03 -6.62 2.33
CA HIS A 202 11.68 -6.10 2.40
C HIS A 202 11.21 -5.97 3.86
N ARG A 203 11.54 -6.96 4.71
CA ARG A 203 11.26 -6.93 6.15
C ARG A 203 11.99 -5.79 6.85
N GLN A 204 13.28 -5.59 6.56
CA GLN A 204 14.04 -4.47 7.14
C GLN A 204 13.44 -3.11 6.75
N LYS A 205 13.09 -2.93 5.47
CA LYS A 205 12.45 -1.69 5.00
C LYS A 205 11.09 -1.45 5.66
N TYR A 206 10.30 -2.50 5.88
CA TYR A 206 9.03 -2.41 6.58
C TYR A 206 9.22 -1.94 8.03
N GLU A 207 10.15 -2.55 8.77
CA GLU A 207 10.46 -2.17 10.16
C GLU A 207 11.02 -0.73 10.26
N GLU A 208 11.87 -0.33 9.31
CA GLU A 208 12.39 1.04 9.23
C GLU A 208 11.27 2.06 8.97
N ALA A 209 10.38 1.78 8.02
CA ALA A 209 9.22 2.64 7.75
C ALA A 209 8.31 2.77 8.97
N GLN A 210 8.05 1.69 9.70
CA GLN A 210 7.28 1.72 10.95
C GLN A 210 7.94 2.61 12.01
N ARG A 211 9.27 2.51 12.16
CA ARG A 211 10.03 3.34 13.12
C ARG A 211 9.96 4.82 12.76
N ASN A 212 10.18 5.15 11.49
CA ASN A 212 10.13 6.52 10.98
C ASN A 212 8.74 7.15 11.17
N ILE A 213 7.66 6.39 10.97
CA ILE A 213 6.28 6.86 11.22
C ILE A 213 6.11 7.22 12.70
N LYS A 214 6.52 6.34 13.63
CA LYS A 214 6.39 6.60 15.08
C LYS A 214 7.24 7.77 15.56
N GLU A 215 8.47 7.91 15.05
CA GLU A 215 9.33 9.04 15.38
C GLU A 215 8.71 10.36 14.91
N ARG A 216 8.14 10.37 13.70
CA ARG A 216 7.46 11.55 13.16
C ARG A 216 6.18 11.89 13.92
N GLU A 217 5.39 10.90 14.32
CA GLU A 217 4.23 11.07 15.20
C GLU A 217 4.63 11.76 16.51
N ASN A 218 5.66 11.23 17.20
CA ASN A 218 6.16 11.79 18.44
C ASN A 218 6.69 13.21 18.28
N PHE A 219 7.37 13.49 17.16
CA PHE A 219 7.83 14.84 16.83
C PHE A 219 6.67 15.82 16.70
N PHE A 220 5.63 15.49 15.94
CA PHE A 220 4.46 16.38 15.78
C PHE A 220 3.70 16.57 17.09
N ILE A 221 3.53 15.51 17.89
CA ILE A 221 2.94 15.62 19.23
C ILE A 221 3.76 16.59 20.10
N GLY A 222 5.09 16.51 20.03
CA GLY A 222 6.01 17.42 20.73
C GLY A 222 5.83 18.88 20.33
N GLU A 223 5.80 19.15 19.03
CA GLU A 223 5.63 20.52 18.50
C GLU A 223 4.25 21.11 18.84
N VAL A 224 3.17 20.32 18.75
CA VAL A 224 1.82 20.76 19.14
C VAL A 224 1.75 21.09 20.63
N LYS A 225 2.35 20.24 21.49
CA LYS A 225 2.42 20.50 22.93
C LYS A 225 3.22 21.77 23.25
N LYS A 226 4.37 21.95 22.60
CA LYS A 226 5.21 23.14 22.75
C LYS A 226 4.45 24.41 22.37
N HIS A 227 3.79 24.42 21.22
CA HIS A 227 3.01 25.57 20.77
C HIS A 227 1.82 25.86 21.70
N THR A 228 1.14 24.82 22.18
CA THR A 228 0.05 24.94 23.15
C THR A 228 0.55 25.61 24.44
N GLN A 229 1.72 25.21 24.93
CA GLN A 229 2.32 25.83 26.11
C GLN A 229 2.67 27.30 25.89
N THR A 230 3.18 27.66 24.71
CA THR A 230 3.45 29.07 24.36
C THR A 230 2.17 29.90 24.41
N LEU A 231 1.08 29.43 23.79
CA LEU A 231 -0.20 30.14 23.79
C LEU A 231 -0.80 30.28 25.20
N LEU A 232 -0.66 29.25 26.04
CA LEU A 232 -1.08 29.32 27.44
C LEU A 232 -0.28 30.35 28.23
N ASN A 233 1.03 30.45 27.99
CA ASN A 233 1.88 31.44 28.64
C ASN A 233 1.50 32.87 28.20
N GLU A 234 1.28 33.12 26.91
CA GLU A 234 0.83 34.43 26.41
C GLU A 234 -0.53 34.83 26.99
N LEU A 235 -1.44 33.87 27.14
CA LEU A 235 -2.74 34.10 27.80
C LEU A 235 -2.54 34.47 29.27
N HIS A 236 -1.63 33.79 29.95
CA HIS A 236 -1.32 34.05 31.35
C HIS A 236 -0.72 35.45 31.56
N GLU A 237 0.23 35.86 30.73
CA GLU A 237 0.82 37.21 30.77
C GLU A 237 -0.23 38.31 30.59
N LYS A 238 -1.16 38.13 29.64
CA LYS A 238 -2.28 39.07 29.45
C LYS A 238 -3.20 39.10 30.66
N TRP A 239 -3.49 37.95 31.26
CA TRP A 239 -4.30 37.87 32.47
C TRP A 239 -3.63 38.57 33.64
N ASP A 240 -2.31 38.42 33.82
CA ASP A 240 -1.54 39.08 34.87
C ASP A 240 -1.58 40.61 34.75
N LEU A 241 -1.42 41.13 33.53
CA LEU A 241 -1.53 42.58 33.27
C LEU A 241 -2.91 43.12 33.66
N ILE A 242 -3.98 42.46 33.20
CA ILE A 242 -5.36 42.87 33.52
C ILE A 242 -5.63 42.77 35.02
N SER A 243 -5.18 41.68 35.67
CA SER A 243 -5.33 41.45 37.09
C SER A 243 -4.62 42.54 37.92
N SER A 244 -3.41 42.94 37.51
CA SER A 244 -2.66 44.03 38.13
C SER A 244 -3.38 45.38 38.00
N ASP A 245 -3.89 45.72 36.82
CA ASP A 245 -4.63 46.96 36.60
C ASP A 245 -5.92 47.02 37.43
N ILE A 246 -6.67 45.91 37.48
CA ILE A 246 -7.86 45.80 38.34
C ILE A 246 -7.49 46.00 39.81
N SER A 247 -6.38 45.41 40.26
CA SER A 247 -5.89 45.59 41.64
C SER A 247 -5.53 47.05 41.94
N ALA A 248 -4.82 47.71 41.03
CA ALA A 248 -4.45 49.12 41.16
C ALA A 248 -5.70 50.04 41.23
N GLN A 249 -6.72 49.77 40.40
CA GLN A 249 -7.97 50.52 40.45
C GLN A 249 -8.74 50.29 41.76
N LYS A 250 -8.81 49.05 42.25
CA LYS A 250 -9.41 48.74 43.56
C LYS A 250 -8.73 49.51 44.69
N SER A 251 -7.40 49.64 44.66
CA SER A 251 -6.65 50.45 45.63
C SER A 251 -7.06 51.92 45.58
N LYS A 252 -7.09 52.53 44.39
CA LYS A 252 -7.52 53.93 44.20
C LYS A 252 -8.95 54.18 44.68
N ILE A 253 -9.87 53.27 44.39
CA ILE A 253 -11.25 53.36 44.89
C ILE A 253 -11.28 53.34 46.41
N SER A 254 -10.45 52.50 47.04
CA SER A 254 -10.35 52.44 48.50
C SER A 254 -9.80 53.73 49.10
N GLU A 255 -8.80 54.35 48.47
CA GLU A 255 -8.26 55.64 48.89
C GLU A 255 -9.30 56.75 48.81
N ILE A 256 -9.96 56.92 47.64
CA ILE A 256 -11.02 57.91 47.44
C ILE A 256 -12.16 57.73 48.46
N LYS A 257 -12.52 56.47 48.75
CA LYS A 257 -13.55 56.15 49.74
C LYS A 257 -13.16 56.61 51.15
N ASN A 258 -11.90 56.43 51.54
CA ASN A 258 -11.39 56.87 52.83
C ASN A 258 -11.38 58.40 52.93
N ASP A 259 -10.90 59.09 51.88
CA ASP A 259 -10.83 60.56 51.84
C ASP A 259 -12.23 61.19 51.89
N LEU A 260 -13.19 60.63 51.15
CA LEU A 260 -14.59 61.07 51.20
C LEU A 260 -15.20 60.86 52.59
N SER A 261 -14.87 59.75 53.26
CA SER A 261 -15.35 59.51 54.63
C SER A 261 -14.77 60.53 55.62
N TYR A 262 -13.50 60.90 55.47
CA TYR A 262 -12.85 61.91 56.29
C TYR A 262 -13.46 63.30 56.07
N LEU A 263 -13.57 63.74 54.82
CA LEU A 263 -14.17 65.03 54.46
C LEU A 263 -15.63 65.15 54.90
N LYS A 264 -16.41 64.06 54.76
CA LYS A 264 -17.80 64.01 55.23
C LYS A 264 -17.93 64.24 56.73
N ASN A 265 -17.04 63.66 57.54
CA ASN A 265 -17.06 63.85 58.99
C ASN A 265 -16.69 65.29 59.37
N ASN A 266 -15.63 65.85 58.77
CA ASN A 266 -15.16 67.20 59.09
C ASN A 266 -16.13 68.31 58.64
N ILE A 267 -16.85 68.14 57.53
CA ILE A 267 -17.88 69.09 57.10
C ILE A 267 -19.00 69.22 58.14
N ASN A 268 -19.38 68.13 58.80
CA ASN A 268 -20.43 68.16 59.82
C ASN A 268 -19.98 68.88 61.11
N GLU A 269 -18.67 68.97 61.35
CA GLU A 269 -18.09 69.57 62.56
C GLU A 269 -17.63 71.02 62.37
N SER A 270 -17.33 71.45 61.14
CA SER A 270 -16.81 72.79 60.85
C SER A 270 -17.86 73.89 60.93
N LYS A 271 -17.47 75.04 61.49
CA LYS A 271 -18.30 76.26 61.58
C LYS A 271 -17.77 77.42 60.71
N ASP A 272 -16.61 77.28 60.07
CA ASP A 272 -16.04 78.32 59.20
C ASP A 272 -16.47 78.09 57.74
N SER A 273 -17.12 79.09 57.15
CA SER A 273 -17.63 79.00 55.77
C SER A 273 -16.52 78.82 54.74
N ARG A 274 -15.31 79.34 54.99
CA ARG A 274 -14.18 79.21 54.05
C ARG A 274 -13.63 77.80 54.01
N ASP A 275 -13.56 77.13 55.16
CA ASP A 275 -13.14 75.74 55.25
C ASP A 275 -14.18 74.79 54.64
N ILE A 276 -15.46 75.06 54.86
CA ILE A 276 -16.56 74.32 54.21
C ILE A 276 -16.49 74.46 52.68
N GLU A 277 -16.23 75.67 52.18
CA GLU A 277 -16.12 75.90 50.73
C GLU A 277 -14.92 75.18 50.10
N LYS A 278 -13.79 75.12 50.82
CA LYS A 278 -12.62 74.33 50.40
C LYS A 278 -12.93 72.84 50.37
N MET A 279 -13.52 72.29 51.43
CA MET A 279 -13.88 70.85 51.47
C MET A 279 -14.91 70.48 50.41
N LEU A 280 -15.86 71.38 50.09
CA LEU A 280 -16.81 71.18 48.98
C LEU A 280 -16.12 71.12 47.61
N ARG A 281 -15.04 71.89 47.39
CA ARG A 281 -14.23 71.79 46.17
C ARG A 281 -13.51 70.44 46.10
N ASP A 282 -12.93 69.99 47.20
CA ASP A 282 -12.20 68.72 47.27
C ASP A 282 -13.14 67.52 47.02
N ILE A 283 -14.35 67.52 47.60
CA ILE A 283 -15.37 66.50 47.34
C ILE A 283 -15.77 66.46 45.86
N LYS A 284 -15.97 67.61 45.22
CA LYS A 284 -16.30 67.67 43.78
C LYS A 284 -15.15 67.11 42.94
N SER A 285 -13.90 67.44 43.28
CA SER A 285 -12.71 66.90 42.61
C SER A 285 -12.64 65.37 42.72
N LEU A 286 -12.80 64.83 43.92
CA LEU A 286 -12.81 63.38 44.16
C LEU A 286 -13.98 62.68 43.44
N GLY A 287 -15.16 63.32 43.40
CA GLY A 287 -16.30 62.85 42.63
C GLY A 287 -16.03 62.79 41.13
N HIS A 288 -15.30 63.76 40.58
CA HIS A 288 -14.84 63.73 39.20
C HIS A 288 -13.87 62.55 38.95
N SER A 289 -12.86 62.35 39.81
CA SER A 289 -11.93 61.22 39.68
C SER A 289 -12.63 59.86 39.79
N LEU A 290 -13.64 59.73 40.66
CA LEU A 290 -14.47 58.52 40.74
C LEU A 290 -15.28 58.29 39.45
N SER A 291 -15.83 59.36 38.87
CA SER A 291 -16.56 59.29 37.60
C SER A 291 -15.68 58.85 36.42
N GLU A 292 -14.39 59.18 36.45
CA GLU A 292 -13.40 58.73 35.45
C GLU A 292 -13.06 57.25 35.63
N ILE A 293 -12.93 56.76 36.87
CA ILE A 293 -12.74 55.33 37.16
C ILE A 293 -13.95 54.51 36.69
N SER A 294 -15.18 54.97 36.93
CA SER A 294 -16.39 54.27 36.50
C SER A 294 -16.59 54.23 34.97
N LYS A 295 -15.93 55.10 34.21
CA LYS A 295 -15.97 55.07 32.73
C LYS A 295 -15.08 53.98 32.13
N ILE A 296 -14.26 53.31 32.94
CA ILE A 296 -13.39 52.21 32.47
C ILE A 296 -14.16 50.89 32.37
N GLU A 297 -15.41 50.83 32.84
CA GLU A 297 -16.33 49.76 32.51
C GLU A 297 -16.93 49.99 31.11
N ILE A 298 -16.34 49.34 30.09
CA ILE A 298 -16.99 48.70 28.92
C ILE A 298 -15.98 48.40 27.78
N ASP A 299 -14.79 49.01 27.75
CA ASP A 299 -13.82 48.71 26.66
C ASP A 299 -13.16 47.32 26.78
N TYR A 300 -13.02 46.79 28.00
CA TYR A 300 -12.46 45.45 28.24
C TYR A 300 -13.49 44.31 28.10
N ILE A 301 -14.78 44.57 28.29
CA ILE A 301 -15.85 43.55 28.21
C ILE A 301 -16.37 43.41 26.77
N GLN A 302 -16.28 44.47 25.94
CA GLN A 302 -16.59 44.37 24.50
C GLN A 302 -15.48 43.73 23.67
N GLN A 303 -14.28 43.58 24.22
CA GLN A 303 -13.31 42.58 23.76
C GLN A 303 -13.71 41.21 24.32
N SER A 304 -14.88 40.70 23.91
CA SER A 304 -15.03 39.24 23.78
C SER A 304 -13.78 38.73 23.09
N PRO A 305 -13.14 37.62 23.51
CA PRO A 305 -11.97 37.14 22.81
C PRO A 305 -12.37 37.04 21.34
N GLN A 306 -11.80 37.91 20.50
CA GLN A 306 -11.86 37.69 19.07
C GLN A 306 -11.24 36.32 18.93
N ARG A 307 -12.11 35.32 18.73
CA ARG A 307 -11.81 33.90 18.53
C ARG A 307 -10.39 33.82 18.04
N ALA A 308 -9.43 33.52 18.93
CA ALA A 308 -8.02 33.88 18.76
C ALA A 308 -7.69 33.73 17.29
N THR A 309 -7.72 34.85 16.56
CA THR A 309 -7.40 34.76 15.15
C THR A 309 -5.93 34.63 15.29
N LEU A 310 -5.44 33.38 15.29
CA LEU A 310 -4.02 33.09 15.15
C LEU A 310 -3.52 34.17 14.20
N HIS A 311 -2.65 35.03 14.71
CA HIS A 311 -1.89 35.90 13.84
C HIS A 311 -1.04 34.92 13.05
N HIS A 312 -1.63 34.43 11.97
CA HIS A 312 -1.07 33.46 11.06
C HIS A 312 -0.05 34.18 10.18
N GLU A 313 0.89 34.88 10.81
CA GLU A 313 2.06 35.46 10.13
C GLU A 313 2.87 34.35 9.45
N ASN A 314 2.74 33.11 9.92
CA ASN A 314 3.34 31.94 9.29
C ASN A 314 2.58 31.39 8.06
N TYR A 315 1.32 31.76 7.81
CA TYR A 315 0.60 31.31 6.60
C TYR A 315 0.80 32.22 5.39
N CYS A 316 1.54 33.32 5.55
CA CYS A 316 1.91 34.20 4.44
C CYS A 316 3.33 33.93 3.94
N LYS A 317 4.07 33.00 4.56
CA LYS A 317 5.47 32.74 4.25
C LYS A 317 5.62 31.55 3.31
N ILE A 318 6.51 31.69 2.34
CA ILE A 318 7.05 30.58 1.55
C ILE A 318 8.33 30.13 2.25
N LEU A 319 8.47 28.82 2.43
CA LEU A 319 9.64 28.21 3.06
C LEU A 319 10.47 27.49 1.99
N SER A 320 11.78 27.61 2.08
CA SER A 320 12.72 26.75 1.36
C SER A 320 13.24 25.67 2.28
N ILE A 321 13.39 24.46 1.75
CA ILE A 321 13.95 23.30 2.46
C ILE A 321 15.21 22.89 1.71
N ASN A 322 16.36 23.00 2.36
CA ASN A 322 17.63 22.60 1.79
C ASN A 322 17.75 21.06 1.76
N PRO A 323 18.64 20.49 0.92
CA PRO A 323 18.87 19.04 0.86
C PRO A 323 19.29 18.39 2.18
N ASP A 324 19.87 19.17 3.10
CA ASP A 324 20.23 18.75 4.46
C ASP A 324 19.04 18.78 5.45
N GLY A 325 17.84 19.13 4.97
CA GLY A 325 16.61 19.21 5.75
C GLY A 325 16.42 20.53 6.50
N GLN A 326 17.35 21.49 6.39
CA GLN A 326 17.17 22.80 7.03
C GLN A 326 16.05 23.60 6.35
N VAL A 327 15.14 24.14 7.16
CA VAL A 327 14.02 24.98 6.69
C VAL A 327 14.34 26.44 6.94
N LYS A 328 14.18 27.29 5.92
CA LYS A 328 14.35 28.75 6.02
C LYS A 328 13.18 29.46 5.36
N THR A 329 12.91 30.69 5.78
CA THR A 329 11.93 31.55 5.08
C THR A 329 12.54 31.98 3.75
N PHE A 330 11.88 31.62 2.65
CA PHE A 330 12.23 32.07 1.30
C PHE A 330 11.67 33.47 1.02
N LYS A 331 10.39 33.70 1.34
CA LYS A 331 9.72 34.99 1.14
C LYS A 331 8.56 35.13 2.13
N ASP A 332 8.36 36.33 2.66
CA ASP A 332 7.15 36.71 3.40
C ASP A 332 6.24 37.51 2.47
N LEU A 333 5.01 37.05 2.27
CA LEU A 333 4.01 37.67 1.41
C LEU A 333 2.94 38.42 2.21
N SER A 334 3.12 38.61 3.52
CA SER A 334 2.12 39.27 4.37
C SER A 334 1.66 40.62 3.78
N PRO A 335 0.33 40.88 3.64
CA PRO A 335 -0.80 40.13 4.19
C PRO A 335 -1.38 39.02 3.27
N GLN A 336 -0.78 38.75 2.12
CA GLN A 336 -1.25 37.75 1.17
C GLN A 336 -0.88 36.32 1.61
N LYS A 337 -1.79 35.38 1.35
CA LYS A 337 -1.57 33.96 1.60
C LYS A 337 -1.27 33.23 0.29
N PRO A 338 -0.12 32.54 0.16
CA PRO A 338 0.13 31.64 -0.95
C PRO A 338 -0.79 30.41 -0.85
N ILE A 339 -1.44 30.07 -1.96
CA ILE A 339 -2.37 28.93 -2.08
C ILE A 339 -1.85 27.90 -3.09
N ALA A 340 -1.28 28.37 -4.19
CA ALA A 340 -0.70 27.54 -5.24
C ALA A 340 0.77 27.92 -5.44
N LEU A 341 1.60 26.93 -5.76
CA LEU A 341 3.03 27.09 -5.97
C LEU A 341 3.49 26.23 -7.14
N HIS A 342 4.29 26.80 -8.04
CA HIS A 342 4.88 26.06 -9.15
C HIS A 342 6.25 26.63 -9.55
N THR A 343 7.22 25.75 -9.75
CA THR A 343 8.54 26.13 -10.29
C THR A 343 8.53 26.05 -11.81
N THR A 344 8.97 27.11 -12.46
CA THR A 344 9.07 27.19 -13.93
C THR A 344 10.42 26.66 -14.42
N VAL A 345 10.53 26.47 -15.74
CA VAL A 345 11.75 25.94 -16.39
C VAL A 345 12.97 26.86 -16.19
N ASP A 346 12.75 28.18 -16.09
CA ASP A 346 13.76 29.19 -15.81
C ASP A 346 14.12 29.29 -14.30
N ASN A 347 13.67 28.32 -13.47
CA ASN A 347 13.80 28.31 -12.01
C ASN A 347 13.12 29.48 -11.28
N SER A 348 12.23 30.21 -11.95
CA SER A 348 11.33 31.15 -11.27
C SER A 348 10.23 30.40 -10.52
N LEU A 349 9.52 31.13 -9.67
CA LEU A 349 8.46 30.61 -8.82
C LEU A 349 7.17 31.34 -9.11
N LEU A 350 6.14 30.64 -9.58
CA LEU A 350 4.78 31.14 -9.72
C LEU A 350 3.99 30.84 -8.45
N ILE A 351 3.29 31.85 -7.94
CA ILE A 351 2.55 31.77 -6.69
C ILE A 351 1.14 32.31 -6.89
N GLY A 352 0.13 31.51 -6.61
CA GLY A 352 -1.25 31.97 -6.52
C GLY A 352 -1.50 32.54 -5.13
N VAL A 353 -1.90 33.80 -5.03
CA VAL A 353 -2.10 34.48 -3.74
C VAL A 353 -3.53 34.94 -3.53
N ILE A 354 -3.99 34.89 -2.27
CA ILE A 354 -5.26 35.47 -1.82
C ILE A 354 -5.02 36.50 -0.71
N ASN A 355 -5.82 37.56 -0.66
CA ASN A 355 -5.73 38.54 0.44
C ASN A 355 -6.41 38.01 1.72
N LYS A 356 -5.87 38.43 2.88
CA LYS A 356 -6.30 37.99 4.23
C LYS A 356 -7.80 38.20 4.51
N ASP A 357 -8.38 39.27 3.97
CA ASP A 357 -9.78 39.66 4.24
C ASP A 357 -10.79 38.90 3.37
N SER A 358 -10.33 38.30 2.27
CA SER A 358 -11.15 37.56 1.32
C SER A 358 -11.66 36.23 1.88
N TRP A 359 -10.92 35.60 2.80
CA TRP A 359 -11.30 34.29 3.37
C TRP A 359 -12.45 34.38 4.39
N LYS A 360 -12.56 35.49 5.13
CA LYS A 360 -13.60 35.68 6.17
C LYS A 360 -14.88 36.31 5.62
N ASN A 361 -14.80 37.08 4.53
CA ASN A 361 -15.92 37.78 3.91
C ASN A 361 -15.98 37.52 2.40
N LEU A 362 -16.21 36.25 2.03
CA LEU A 362 -16.32 35.76 0.64
C LEU A 362 -17.39 36.48 -0.22
N ASN A 363 -18.25 37.32 0.37
CA ASN A 363 -19.41 37.88 -0.31
C ASN A 363 -19.45 39.42 -0.43
N LYS A 364 -18.42 40.18 -0.04
CA LYS A 364 -18.57 41.66 -0.03
C LYS A 364 -17.43 42.54 -0.54
N ASP A 365 -16.27 42.01 -0.90
CA ASP A 365 -15.19 42.89 -1.38
C ASP A 365 -14.72 42.56 -2.80
N THR A 366 -15.29 43.29 -3.77
CA THR A 366 -14.89 43.27 -5.19
C THR A 366 -13.47 43.83 -5.43
N LYS A 367 -12.72 44.16 -4.37
CA LYS A 367 -11.33 44.64 -4.43
C LYS A 367 -10.28 43.64 -3.96
N SER A 368 -10.66 42.39 -3.66
CA SER A 368 -9.66 41.34 -3.42
C SER A 368 -8.88 41.08 -4.71
N LYS A 369 -7.74 41.75 -4.89
CA LYS A 369 -6.80 41.46 -5.98
C LYS A 369 -6.28 40.05 -5.78
N GLN A 370 -6.84 39.11 -6.52
CA GLN A 370 -6.34 37.75 -6.59
C GLN A 370 -5.36 37.70 -7.75
N LEU A 371 -4.11 37.39 -7.43
CA LEU A 371 -2.98 37.59 -8.33
C LEU A 371 -2.16 36.31 -8.41
N ILE A 372 -1.44 36.17 -9.51
CA ILE A 372 -0.31 35.26 -9.59
C ILE A 372 0.95 36.12 -9.52
N ILE A 373 1.84 35.83 -8.59
CA ILE A 373 3.13 36.51 -8.45
C ILE A 373 4.21 35.59 -9.01
N LYS A 374 5.06 36.12 -9.90
CA LYS A 374 6.28 35.45 -10.36
C LYS A 374 7.46 35.99 -9.56
N LEU A 375 8.15 35.12 -8.82
CA LEU A 375 9.40 35.43 -8.14
C LEU A 375 10.60 34.82 -8.88
N SER A 376 11.76 35.46 -8.79
CA SER A 376 13.03 34.87 -9.20
C SER A 376 13.42 33.71 -8.28
N ALA A 377 14.43 32.93 -8.68
CA ALA A 377 15.02 31.88 -7.85
C ALA A 377 15.55 32.40 -6.48
N ASN A 378 15.78 33.71 -6.36
CA ASN A 378 16.26 34.36 -5.14
C ASN A 378 15.14 35.06 -4.34
N GLY A 379 13.88 34.99 -4.79
CA GLY A 379 12.73 35.57 -4.10
C GLY A 379 12.42 37.04 -4.46
N GLU A 380 13.06 37.58 -5.50
CA GLU A 380 12.75 38.92 -6.03
C GLU A 380 11.48 38.87 -6.87
N GLU A 381 10.60 39.85 -6.73
CA GLU A 381 9.37 39.93 -7.53
C GLU A 381 9.70 40.36 -8.95
N LEU A 382 9.34 39.51 -9.92
CA LEU A 382 9.55 39.75 -11.34
C LEU A 382 8.30 40.36 -11.96
N ASN A 383 7.15 39.69 -11.79
CA ASN A 383 5.89 40.06 -12.43
C ASN A 383 4.70 39.74 -11.51
N GLU A 384 3.61 40.48 -11.71
CA GLU A 384 2.28 40.14 -11.21
C GLU A 384 1.35 39.93 -12.40
N PHE A 385 0.61 38.82 -12.38
CA PHE A 385 -0.38 38.49 -13.39
C PHE A 385 -1.77 38.56 -12.80
N GLU A 386 -2.65 39.29 -13.50
CA GLU A 386 -4.07 39.36 -13.22
C GLU A 386 -4.79 38.92 -14.49
N TYR A 387 -5.66 37.93 -14.39
CA TYR A 387 -6.51 37.57 -15.51
C TYR A 387 -7.72 38.51 -15.55
N LYS A 388 -7.96 39.18 -16.69
CA LYS A 388 -9.15 40.00 -16.92
C LYS A 388 -9.88 39.43 -18.11
N SER A 389 -10.89 38.59 -17.87
CA SER A 389 -11.59 37.91 -18.97
C SER A 389 -12.44 38.90 -19.75
N PHE A 390 -13.43 39.50 -19.08
CA PHE A 390 -14.47 40.28 -19.75
C PHE A 390 -15.13 41.24 -18.76
N THR A 391 -15.63 42.34 -19.31
CA THR A 391 -16.50 43.27 -18.59
C THR A 391 -17.95 42.82 -18.76
N LEU A 392 -18.53 42.21 -17.73
CA LEU A 392 -19.96 41.87 -17.70
C LEU A 392 -20.76 43.12 -17.36
N LYS A 393 -21.68 43.53 -18.24
CA LYS A 393 -22.73 44.49 -17.85
C LYS A 393 -23.72 43.78 -16.94
N LYS A 394 -23.76 44.15 -15.67
CA LYS A 394 -24.80 43.73 -14.74
C LYS A 394 -26.14 44.38 -15.12
N ALA A 395 -27.23 43.77 -14.65
CA ALA A 395 -28.58 44.31 -14.81
C ALA A 395 -28.76 45.72 -14.20
N ASP A 396 -27.91 46.08 -13.23
CA ASP A 396 -27.86 47.42 -12.60
C ASP A 396 -27.04 48.45 -13.42
N GLY A 397 -26.55 48.08 -14.60
CA GLY A 397 -25.74 48.94 -15.48
C GLY A 397 -24.26 49.02 -15.09
N THR A 398 -23.83 48.34 -14.01
CA THR A 398 -22.42 48.32 -13.60
C THR A 398 -21.62 47.27 -14.36
N ASN A 399 -20.36 47.59 -14.63
CA ASN A 399 -19.40 46.70 -15.28
C ASN A 399 -18.70 45.84 -14.22
N LYS A 400 -18.85 44.50 -14.27
CA LYS A 400 -18.06 43.55 -13.47
C LYS A 400 -16.91 43.01 -14.30
N LEU A 401 -15.69 43.28 -13.88
CA LEU A 401 -14.49 42.61 -14.39
C LEU A 401 -14.47 41.19 -13.82
N ASP A 402 -14.37 40.19 -14.69
CA ASP A 402 -14.15 38.80 -14.30
C ASP A 402 -12.64 38.56 -14.16
N ILE A 403 -12.23 38.31 -12.92
CA ILE A 403 -10.85 38.07 -12.48
C ILE A 403 -10.74 36.66 -11.87
N PHE A 404 -9.55 36.25 -11.45
CA PHE A 404 -9.39 35.03 -10.64
C PHE A 404 -10.31 35.05 -9.41
N ASP A 405 -10.88 33.90 -9.05
CA ASP A 405 -11.77 33.72 -7.89
C ASP A 405 -11.12 32.86 -6.79
N PHE A 406 -10.40 31.80 -7.15
CA PHE A 406 -9.52 31.09 -6.22
C PHE A 406 -8.49 30.25 -6.97
N THR A 407 -7.27 30.78 -7.07
CA THR A 407 -6.13 30.12 -7.72
C THR A 407 -5.66 28.90 -6.92
N TRP A 408 -6.27 27.73 -7.18
CA TRP A 408 -6.09 26.50 -6.42
C TRP A 408 -4.83 25.72 -6.80
N ARG A 409 -4.52 25.66 -8.10
CA ARG A 409 -3.31 25.02 -8.65
C ARG A 409 -2.77 25.84 -9.80
N ILE A 410 -1.45 25.81 -9.96
CA ILE A 410 -0.73 26.43 -11.07
C ILE A 410 0.25 25.41 -11.61
N THR A 411 0.39 25.37 -12.93
CA THR A 411 1.47 24.67 -13.61
C THR A 411 1.85 25.44 -14.87
N THR A 412 2.92 25.02 -15.55
CA THR A 412 3.29 25.53 -16.86
C THR A 412 3.33 24.41 -17.89
N ASN A 413 2.88 24.69 -19.10
CA ASN A 413 3.03 23.76 -20.21
C ASN A 413 4.39 23.96 -20.92
N PHE A 414 4.66 23.15 -21.95
CA PHE A 414 5.90 23.23 -22.74
C PHE A 414 6.09 24.58 -23.46
N ASN A 415 5.01 25.31 -23.74
CA ASN A 415 5.06 26.63 -24.36
C ASN A 415 5.27 27.77 -23.36
N GLU A 416 5.54 27.44 -22.09
CA GLU A 416 5.62 28.40 -20.96
C GLU A 416 4.29 29.11 -20.67
N ASP A 417 3.17 28.59 -21.18
CA ASP A 417 1.85 29.08 -20.81
C ASP A 417 1.56 28.70 -19.36
N ILE A 418 0.99 29.63 -18.61
CA ILE A 418 0.61 29.45 -17.20
C ILE A 418 -0.79 28.86 -17.16
N CYS A 419 -0.90 27.60 -16.75
CA CYS A 419 -2.17 26.88 -16.66
C CYS A 419 -2.64 26.84 -15.21
N ILE A 420 -3.86 27.32 -14.97
CA ILE A 420 -4.37 27.59 -13.63
C ILE A 420 -5.70 26.87 -13.42
N VAL A 421 -5.83 26.21 -12.27
CA VAL A 421 -7.13 25.79 -11.73
C VAL A 421 -7.70 26.96 -10.93
N ASP A 422 -8.75 27.56 -11.45
CA ASP A 422 -9.48 28.65 -10.79
C ASP A 422 -10.82 28.12 -10.29
N LEU A 423 -10.95 28.00 -8.96
CA LEU A 423 -12.17 27.52 -8.32
C LEU A 423 -13.07 28.70 -7.95
N SER A 424 -14.37 28.54 -8.17
CA SER A 424 -15.30 29.55 -7.71
C SER A 424 -15.49 29.46 -6.19
N THR A 425 -15.41 30.59 -5.51
CA THR A 425 -15.67 30.69 -4.07
C THR A 425 -17.15 30.79 -3.74
N SER A 426 -17.95 31.23 -4.72
CA SER A 426 -19.40 31.44 -4.60
C SER A 426 -20.23 30.31 -5.20
N SER A 427 -19.61 29.42 -5.99
CA SER A 427 -20.26 28.27 -6.59
C SER A 427 -19.35 27.05 -6.53
N VAL A 428 -19.91 25.85 -6.36
CA VAL A 428 -19.11 24.60 -6.32
C VAL A 428 -18.72 24.17 -7.74
N LYS A 429 -18.10 25.08 -8.49
CA LYS A 429 -17.65 24.92 -9.88
C LYS A 429 -16.23 25.45 -10.00
N GLY A 430 -15.45 24.90 -10.92
CA GLY A 430 -14.15 25.46 -11.29
C GLY A 430 -14.03 25.67 -12.79
N ARG A 431 -12.91 26.25 -13.19
CA ARG A 431 -12.48 26.41 -14.58
C ARG A 431 -10.96 26.29 -14.66
N ILE A 432 -10.47 26.02 -15.86
CA ILE A 432 -9.06 26.13 -16.19
C ILE A 432 -8.86 27.44 -16.94
N VAL A 433 -7.98 28.29 -16.43
CA VAL A 433 -7.57 29.53 -17.08
C VAL A 433 -6.14 29.34 -17.54
N THR A 434 -5.87 29.62 -18.82
CA THR A 434 -4.50 29.58 -19.35
C THR A 434 -4.08 30.95 -19.83
N LEU A 435 -2.98 31.43 -19.28
CA LEU A 435 -2.31 32.66 -19.69
C LEU A 435 -1.06 32.32 -20.52
N ASP A 436 -0.64 33.22 -21.40
CA ASP A 436 0.70 33.15 -21.99
C ASP A 436 1.77 33.48 -20.94
N LYS A 437 3.04 33.32 -21.32
CA LYS A 437 4.20 33.62 -20.47
C LYS A 437 4.28 35.08 -19.99
N ASP A 438 3.60 35.99 -20.70
CA ASP A 438 3.56 37.42 -20.41
C ASP A 438 2.32 37.79 -19.56
N GLY A 439 1.45 36.81 -19.27
CA GLY A 439 0.26 36.96 -18.43
C GLY A 439 -1.03 37.30 -19.16
N ASN A 440 -1.03 37.30 -20.50
CA ASN A 440 -2.24 37.58 -21.27
C ASN A 440 -3.11 36.33 -21.37
N LEU A 441 -4.43 36.50 -21.35
CA LEU A 441 -5.35 35.39 -21.54
C LEU A 441 -5.16 34.73 -22.90
N LYS A 442 -5.01 33.40 -22.90
CA LYS A 442 -5.16 32.59 -24.11
C LYS A 442 -6.55 31.99 -24.21
N TRP A 443 -7.00 31.28 -23.19
CA TRP A 443 -8.29 30.56 -23.21
C TRP A 443 -8.75 30.17 -21.81
N VAL A 444 -10.04 29.82 -21.73
CA VAL A 444 -10.69 29.29 -20.53
C VAL A 444 -11.42 28.00 -20.89
N TYR A 445 -11.31 26.98 -20.04
CA TYR A 445 -12.03 25.72 -20.16
C TYR A 445 -12.92 25.51 -18.92
N ASP A 446 -14.21 25.36 -19.13
CA ASP A 446 -15.24 25.27 -18.09
C ASP A 446 -15.72 23.84 -17.82
N GLY A 447 -15.07 22.85 -18.43
CA GLY A 447 -15.32 21.43 -18.16
C GLY A 447 -16.41 20.77 -18.97
N HIS A 448 -17.08 21.47 -19.88
CA HIS A 448 -18.07 20.84 -20.77
C HIS A 448 -17.34 20.17 -21.94
N PRO A 449 -17.28 18.82 -22.01
CA PRO A 449 -16.88 18.16 -23.25
C PRO A 449 -17.98 18.49 -24.25
N SER A 450 -17.64 19.16 -25.36
CA SER A 450 -18.62 19.49 -26.40
C SER A 450 -19.37 18.21 -26.81
N ASN A 451 -20.64 18.10 -26.38
CA ASN A 451 -21.61 17.01 -26.62
C ASN A 451 -21.73 15.86 -25.59
N ILE A 452 -21.15 15.93 -24.38
CA ILE A 452 -21.39 14.91 -23.34
C ILE A 452 -22.08 15.55 -22.12
N PRO A 453 -23.30 15.12 -21.75
CA PRO A 453 -23.92 15.56 -20.51
C PRO A 453 -23.16 14.97 -19.31
N THR A 454 -22.58 15.83 -18.46
CA THR A 454 -21.97 15.41 -17.19
C THR A 454 -23.03 15.37 -16.09
N GLU A 455 -22.93 14.41 -15.16
CA GLU A 455 -23.87 14.30 -14.03
C GLU A 455 -23.76 15.47 -13.06
N HIS A 456 -22.56 16.04 -12.94
CA HIS A 456 -22.24 17.10 -12.00
C HIS A 456 -21.45 18.25 -12.64
N PHE A 457 -21.38 19.37 -11.94
CA PHE A 457 -20.54 20.49 -12.33
C PHE A 457 -19.06 20.12 -12.31
N PHE A 458 -18.31 20.69 -13.25
CA PHE A 458 -16.87 20.53 -13.35
C PHE A 458 -16.16 21.02 -12.09
N LEU A 459 -15.45 20.10 -11.42
CA LEU A 459 -14.67 20.41 -10.23
C LEU A 459 -13.22 19.92 -10.42
N PRO A 460 -12.35 20.76 -11.01
CA PRO A 460 -10.96 20.42 -11.23
C PRO A 460 -10.19 20.29 -9.90
N GLY A 461 -9.71 19.09 -9.59
CA GLY A 461 -8.98 18.80 -8.36
C GLY A 461 -7.49 19.10 -8.45
N ASP A 462 -6.88 18.78 -9.60
CA ASP A 462 -5.47 18.96 -9.90
C ASP A 462 -5.24 19.09 -11.41
N ILE A 463 -4.08 19.65 -11.78
CA ILE A 463 -3.68 19.90 -13.17
C ILE A 463 -2.23 19.47 -13.38
N ALA A 464 -1.96 18.79 -14.49
CA ALA A 464 -0.63 18.39 -14.90
C ALA A 464 -0.42 18.65 -16.40
N THR A 465 0.82 18.79 -16.82
CA THR A 465 1.17 18.99 -18.23
C THR A 465 2.04 17.85 -18.72
N THR A 466 1.79 17.43 -19.96
CA THR A 466 2.62 16.44 -20.66
C THR A 466 3.85 17.12 -21.26
N TYR A 467 4.85 16.33 -21.65
CA TYR A 467 6.04 16.84 -22.35
C TYR A 467 5.73 17.47 -23.73
N LEU A 468 4.55 17.20 -24.30
CA LEU A 468 4.07 17.80 -25.56
C LEU A 468 3.27 19.10 -25.33
N GLY A 469 3.10 19.53 -24.08
CA GLY A 469 2.31 20.72 -23.74
C GLY A 469 0.80 20.49 -23.67
N ASN A 470 0.32 19.25 -23.82
CA ASN A 470 -1.07 18.90 -23.51
C ASN A 470 -1.31 18.97 -22.00
N ILE A 471 -2.54 19.29 -21.62
CA ILE A 471 -2.95 19.55 -20.23
C ILE A 471 -3.88 18.43 -19.79
N ILE A 472 -3.58 17.83 -18.65
CA ILE A 472 -4.40 16.82 -18.00
C ILE A 472 -5.02 17.43 -16.75
N VAL A 473 -6.32 17.26 -16.59
CA VAL A 473 -7.07 17.76 -15.45
C VAL A 473 -7.91 16.63 -14.89
N CYS A 474 -7.91 16.47 -13.58
CA CYS A 474 -8.86 15.57 -12.95
C CYS A 474 -10.13 16.32 -12.54
N ASP A 475 -11.29 15.81 -12.94
CA ASP A 475 -12.58 16.24 -12.43
C ASP A 475 -12.97 15.36 -11.25
N THR A 476 -12.79 15.93 -10.05
CA THR A 476 -13.03 15.24 -8.78
C THR A 476 -14.48 14.81 -8.66
N ARG A 477 -15.43 15.65 -9.08
CA ARG A 477 -16.85 15.40 -8.81
C ARG A 477 -17.45 14.43 -9.82
N ASN A 478 -17.03 14.51 -11.08
CA ASN A 478 -17.46 13.56 -12.11
C ASN A 478 -16.60 12.28 -12.14
N SER A 479 -15.61 12.15 -11.24
CA SER A 479 -14.67 11.01 -11.22
C SER A 479 -14.04 10.75 -12.60
N ALA A 480 -13.58 11.81 -13.24
CA ALA A 480 -13.12 11.79 -14.63
C ALA A 480 -11.76 12.46 -14.82
N ILE A 481 -11.11 12.17 -15.94
CA ILE A 481 -9.88 12.80 -16.41
C ILE A 481 -10.15 13.45 -17.77
N HIS A 482 -9.78 14.72 -17.88
CA HIS A 482 -9.86 15.50 -19.10
C HIS A 482 -8.45 15.67 -19.66
N LEU A 483 -8.26 15.39 -20.95
CA LEU A 483 -7.06 15.72 -21.68
C LEU A 483 -7.38 16.82 -22.68
N LEU A 484 -6.69 17.95 -22.55
CA LEU A 484 -6.80 19.10 -23.42
C LEU A 484 -5.52 19.27 -24.23
N ASN A 485 -5.65 19.76 -25.46
CA ASN A 485 -4.49 20.21 -26.22
C ASN A 485 -3.99 21.57 -25.68
N ALA A 486 -2.86 22.04 -26.20
CA ALA A 486 -2.28 23.34 -25.81
C ALA A 486 -3.20 24.55 -26.09
N GLN A 487 -4.23 24.40 -26.92
CA GLN A 487 -5.22 25.43 -27.25
C GLN A 487 -6.49 25.33 -26.38
N GLY A 488 -6.54 24.40 -25.41
CA GLY A 488 -7.67 24.23 -24.50
C GLY A 488 -8.82 23.40 -25.07
N SER A 489 -8.68 22.85 -26.27
CA SER A 489 -9.68 21.95 -26.85
C SER A 489 -9.50 20.53 -26.30
N ILE A 490 -10.62 19.86 -26.03
CA ILE A 490 -10.59 18.49 -25.53
C ILE A 490 -10.07 17.51 -26.59
N ILE A 491 -9.07 16.71 -26.21
CA ILE A 491 -8.55 15.58 -26.97
C ILE A 491 -9.29 14.31 -26.54
N ALA A 492 -9.42 14.12 -25.23
CA ALA A 492 -10.04 12.94 -24.66
C ALA A 492 -10.67 13.23 -23.30
N TYR A 493 -11.69 12.44 -22.99
CA TYR A 493 -12.40 12.43 -21.72
C TYR A 493 -12.51 10.98 -21.27
N LYS A 494 -12.16 10.70 -20.02
CA LYS A 494 -12.20 9.37 -19.42
C LYS A 494 -12.92 9.41 -18.10
N GLU A 495 -14.05 8.72 -18.01
CA GLU A 495 -14.89 8.72 -16.82
C GLU A 495 -14.62 7.50 -15.93
N LYS A 496 -15.36 7.40 -14.83
CA LYS A 496 -15.25 6.29 -13.87
C LYS A 496 -15.33 4.91 -14.54
N SER A 497 -16.20 4.74 -15.54
CA SER A 497 -16.40 3.48 -16.26
C SER A 497 -15.16 3.06 -17.07
N ASP A 498 -14.37 4.03 -17.55
CA ASP A 498 -13.16 3.79 -18.34
C ASP A 498 -11.95 3.40 -17.48
N LEU A 499 -11.82 4.00 -16.29
CA LEU A 499 -10.57 3.98 -15.51
C LEU A 499 -10.69 3.31 -14.14
N ASP A 500 -11.90 2.94 -13.71
CA ASP A 500 -12.19 2.43 -12.36
C ASP A 500 -11.63 3.34 -11.25
N ILE A 501 -11.74 4.66 -11.45
CA ILE A 501 -11.34 5.68 -10.48
C ILE A 501 -12.54 6.28 -9.77
N SER A 502 -12.34 6.84 -8.58
CA SER A 502 -13.36 7.60 -7.84
C SER A 502 -12.70 8.79 -7.17
N TYR A 503 -13.32 9.97 -7.30
CA TYR A 503 -12.85 11.22 -6.71
C TYR A 503 -11.34 11.45 -6.86
N PRO A 504 -10.83 11.61 -8.10
CA PRO A 504 -9.43 11.92 -8.32
C PRO A 504 -9.10 13.32 -7.76
N LEU A 505 -8.00 13.42 -7.02
CA LEU A 505 -7.58 14.63 -6.30
C LEU A 505 -6.16 15.10 -6.63
N SER A 506 -5.32 14.22 -7.19
CA SER A 506 -3.92 14.55 -7.50
C SER A 506 -3.43 13.79 -8.71
N LEU A 507 -2.54 14.42 -9.47
CA LEU A 507 -1.92 13.90 -10.68
C LEU A 507 -0.41 13.96 -10.53
N CYS A 508 0.29 12.87 -10.88
CA CYS A 508 1.74 12.84 -10.89
C CYS A 508 2.26 11.93 -11.99
N PHE A 509 3.25 12.38 -12.74
CA PHE A 509 3.94 11.54 -13.71
C PHE A 509 5.08 10.78 -13.04
N THR A 510 5.14 9.46 -13.25
CA THR A 510 6.31 8.65 -12.85
C THR A 510 7.41 8.68 -13.90
N ASP A 511 6.99 8.77 -15.16
CA ASP A 511 7.80 9.01 -16.36
C ASP A 511 6.91 9.73 -17.40
N SER A 512 7.42 9.98 -18.62
CA SER A 512 6.64 10.64 -19.68
C SER A 512 5.44 9.84 -20.21
N LYS A 513 5.16 8.63 -19.70
CA LYS A 513 4.18 7.69 -20.26
C LYS A 513 3.12 7.22 -19.24
N ASN A 514 3.42 7.26 -17.96
CA ASN A 514 2.56 6.74 -16.90
C ASN A 514 2.09 7.87 -15.97
N LEU A 515 0.77 8.05 -15.92
CA LEU A 515 0.10 8.99 -15.03
C LEU A 515 -0.37 8.25 -13.78
N LEU A 516 0.12 8.67 -12.63
CA LEU A 516 -0.45 8.30 -11.34
C LEU A 516 -1.59 9.25 -11.00
N VAL A 517 -2.71 8.68 -10.61
CA VAL A 517 -3.89 9.40 -10.15
C VAL A 517 -4.14 9.03 -8.69
N GLY A 518 -4.01 9.99 -7.79
CA GLY A 518 -4.39 9.83 -6.39
C GLY A 518 -5.89 10.02 -6.22
N CYS A 519 -6.57 8.98 -5.74
CA CYS A 519 -8.03 8.90 -5.66
C CYS A 519 -8.50 8.74 -4.21
N CYS A 520 -9.69 9.27 -3.90
CA CYS A 520 -10.41 8.97 -2.67
C CYS A 520 -11.45 7.86 -2.89
N ARG A 521 -11.45 6.85 -2.00
CA ARG A 521 -12.44 5.77 -2.06
C ARG A 521 -13.75 6.20 -1.39
N THR A 522 -14.88 5.89 -2.01
CA THR A 522 -16.21 5.97 -1.39
C THR A 522 -16.87 4.60 -1.35
N SER A 523 -16.47 3.76 -0.38
CA SER A 523 -17.33 2.84 0.39
C SER A 523 -16.47 1.95 1.31
N GLU A 524 -16.96 1.81 2.56
CA GLU A 524 -16.58 0.93 3.67
C GLU A 524 -15.15 0.97 4.26
N ASP A 525 -14.11 1.32 3.52
CA ASP A 525 -12.73 1.43 4.05
C ASP A 525 -12.28 2.91 4.06
N GLN A 526 -12.76 3.70 5.04
CA GLN A 526 -12.58 5.17 5.09
C GLN A 526 -11.13 5.67 5.28
N ASN A 527 -10.13 4.80 5.31
CA ASN A 527 -8.74 5.17 5.67
C ASN A 527 -7.66 4.75 4.66
N LYS A 528 -8.01 4.46 3.39
CA LYS A 528 -7.01 4.10 2.36
C LYS A 528 -7.02 5.11 1.20
N ALA A 529 -5.92 5.85 1.06
CA ALA A 529 -5.60 6.55 -0.19
C ALA A 529 -5.19 5.50 -1.24
N ILE A 530 -5.71 5.59 -2.45
CA ILE A 530 -5.39 4.66 -3.54
C ILE A 530 -4.71 5.42 -4.66
N ILE A 531 -3.62 4.87 -5.14
CA ILE A 531 -2.90 5.38 -6.31
C ILE A 531 -3.23 4.46 -7.48
N HIS A 532 -3.90 4.98 -8.49
CA HIS A 532 -4.13 4.28 -9.75
C HIS A 532 -3.02 4.64 -10.72
N CYS A 533 -2.35 3.64 -11.30
CA CYS A 533 -1.42 3.86 -12.41
C CYS A 533 -2.18 3.73 -13.72
N VAL A 534 -2.46 4.86 -14.36
CA VAL A 534 -3.15 4.93 -15.65
C VAL A 534 -2.11 4.97 -16.76
N LYS A 535 -2.09 3.91 -17.59
CA LYS A 535 -1.29 3.90 -18.83
C LYS A 535 -2.00 4.76 -19.87
N LEU A 536 -1.33 5.81 -20.33
CA LEU A 536 -1.82 6.71 -21.37
C LEU A 536 -1.73 6.08 -22.78
N ARG A 537 -2.15 4.82 -22.98
CA ARG A 537 -2.26 4.26 -24.34
C ARG A 537 -3.59 4.73 -24.94
N GLY A 538 -3.52 5.78 -25.76
CA GLY A 538 -4.69 6.40 -26.41
C GLY A 538 -5.26 7.62 -25.69
N LEU A 539 -4.46 8.26 -24.83
CA LEU A 539 -4.62 9.65 -24.39
C LEU A 539 -3.60 10.48 -25.16
#